data_AF-A0A7J9TJX0-F1
#
_entry.id   AF-A0A7J9TJX0-F1
#
_cell.length_a   1.000
_cell.length_b   1.000
_cell.length_c   1.000
_cell.angle_alpha   90.00
_cell.angle_beta   90.00
_cell.angle_gamma   90.00
#
_symmetry.space_group_name_H-M   'P 1'
#
loop_
_entity.id
_entity.type
_entity.pdbx_description
1 polymer ?
#
loop_
_entity_poly.entity_id
_entity_poly.type
_entity_poly.pdbx_seq_one_letter_code
_entity_poly.pdbx_strand_id
1 'polypeptide(L)'
;EFFRLTGRRVSVIITDTNGRAFREGQTGIALGIAGIDTHHDWRGSTDLFGVELEVANEAVVDEIAGFANFLMGEGDWGTPVVVIRGVDMYSGNGGMDAMYRRPGTDVIRKALQYYKDKVE
;
A
#
# COMPACT_ATOMS: atom_id res chain seq x y z
N GLU A 1 6.32 16.77 -12.72
CA GLU A 1 5.52 17.11 -13.91
C GLU A 1 4.12 17.64 -13.59
N PHE A 2 3.28 16.93 -12.82
CA PHE A 2 1.94 17.41 -12.44
C PHE A 2 1.92 18.85 -11.91
N PHE A 3 2.81 19.17 -10.96
CA PHE A 3 2.92 20.54 -10.43
C PHE A 3 3.28 21.57 -11.51
N ARG A 4 4.17 21.23 -12.44
CA ARG A 4 4.59 22.11 -13.54
C ARG A 4 3.43 22.44 -14.48
N LEU A 5 2.59 21.45 -14.78
CA LEU A 5 1.46 21.59 -15.71
C LEU A 5 0.22 22.22 -15.08
N THR A 6 -0.02 21.99 -13.79
CA THR A 6 -1.30 22.30 -13.14
C THR A 6 -1.20 23.28 -11.97
N GLY A 7 0.01 23.54 -11.46
CA GLY A 7 0.23 24.25 -10.19
C GLY A 7 -0.24 23.49 -8.95
N ARG A 8 -0.72 22.24 -9.08
CA ARG A 8 -1.21 21.41 -7.98
C ARG A 8 -0.16 20.42 -7.53
N ARG A 9 0.01 20.30 -6.21
CA ARG A 9 0.75 19.19 -5.60
C ARG A 9 -0.21 18.02 -5.49
N VAL A 10 0.19 16.88 -6.03
CA VAL A 10 -0.60 15.66 -6.01
C VAL A 10 0.31 14.53 -5.54
N SER A 11 -0.26 13.63 -4.76
CA SER A 11 0.34 12.34 -4.49
C SER A 11 0.12 11.40 -5.65
N VAL A 12 1.05 10.48 -5.86
CA VAL A 12 0.98 9.47 -6.93
C VAL A 12 1.25 8.11 -6.32
N ILE A 13 0.43 7.14 -6.69
CA ILE A 13 0.64 5.71 -6.38
C ILE A 13 0.63 4.96 -7.70
N ILE A 14 1.62 4.09 -7.90
CA ILE A 14 1.68 3.13 -9.00
C ILE A 14 1.27 1.78 -8.44
N THR A 15 0.31 1.13 -9.09
CA THR A 15 -0.31 -0.12 -8.63
C THR A 15 -0.02 -1.29 -9.56
N ASP A 16 -0.07 -2.49 -9.01
CA ASP A 16 -0.06 -3.74 -9.80
C ASP A 16 -0.93 -4.81 -9.13
N THR A 17 -1.47 -5.71 -9.94
CA THR A 17 -2.40 -6.75 -9.50
C THR A 17 -1.63 -7.93 -8.94
N ASN A 18 -1.87 -8.26 -7.67
CA ASN A 18 -1.19 -9.35 -6.99
C ASN A 18 -2.18 -10.30 -6.30
N GLY A 19 -1.81 -11.58 -6.24
CA GLY A 19 -2.43 -12.51 -5.31
C GLY A 19 -1.95 -12.23 -3.88
N ARG A 20 -2.55 -12.89 -2.89
CA ARG A 20 -2.10 -12.81 -1.50
C ARG A 20 -2.38 -14.10 -0.75
N ALA A 21 -1.54 -14.38 0.24
CA ALA A 21 -1.60 -15.63 1.00
C ALA A 21 -3.00 -15.89 1.57
N PHE A 22 -3.39 -17.18 1.55
CA PHE A 22 -4.55 -17.75 2.23
C PHE A 22 -5.93 -17.31 1.74
N ARG A 23 -6.07 -16.53 0.65
CA ARG A 23 -7.39 -16.37 0.04
C ARG A 23 -7.33 -16.20 -1.48
N GLU A 24 -8.36 -16.73 -2.12
CA GLU A 24 -8.58 -16.67 -3.57
C GLU A 24 -8.79 -15.24 -4.08
N GLY A 25 -8.48 -15.04 -5.36
CA GLY A 25 -8.60 -13.76 -6.07
C GLY A 25 -7.39 -12.84 -5.91
N GLN A 26 -7.34 -11.82 -6.77
CA GLN A 26 -6.28 -10.82 -6.81
C GLN A 26 -6.80 -9.45 -6.36
N THR A 27 -5.89 -8.55 -6.00
CA THR A 27 -6.19 -7.15 -5.69
C THR A 27 -5.01 -6.27 -6.09
N GLY A 28 -5.26 -4.98 -6.30
CA GLY A 28 -4.20 -4.00 -6.47
C GLY A 28 -3.41 -3.80 -5.18
N ILE A 29 -2.10 -3.67 -5.31
CA ILE A 29 -1.17 -3.25 -4.26
C ILE A 29 -0.32 -2.08 -4.75
N ALA A 30 0.24 -1.29 -3.84
CA ALA A 30 1.16 -0.22 -4.19
C ALA A 30 2.57 -0.78 -4.48
N LEU A 31 3.16 -0.37 -5.61
CA LEU A 31 4.55 -0.67 -5.97
C LEU A 31 5.46 0.56 -5.93
N GLY A 32 4.90 1.75 -6.12
CA GLY A 32 5.64 3.00 -6.16
C GLY A 32 4.79 4.15 -5.66
N ILE A 33 5.41 5.09 -4.93
CA ILE A 33 4.71 6.23 -4.32
C ILE A 33 5.51 7.53 -4.45
N ALA A 34 4.79 8.65 -4.45
CA ALA A 34 5.37 9.98 -4.28
C ALA A 34 4.35 10.92 -3.61
N GLY A 35 4.81 11.74 -2.65
CA GLY A 35 3.98 12.76 -2.00
C GLY A 35 2.92 12.20 -1.02
N ILE A 36 3.06 10.97 -0.57
CA ILE A 36 2.18 10.28 0.38
C ILE A 36 3.04 9.40 1.29
N ASP A 37 2.63 9.21 2.54
CA ASP A 37 3.28 8.23 3.42
C ASP A 37 2.73 6.83 3.18
N THR A 38 3.61 5.83 3.27
CA THR A 38 3.21 4.42 3.14
C THR A 38 2.19 4.00 4.20
N HIS A 39 2.33 4.52 5.42
CA HIS A 39 1.53 4.09 6.54
C HIS A 39 0.97 5.29 7.30
N HIS A 40 -0.15 5.06 7.97
CA HIS A 40 -0.62 5.94 9.04
C HIS A 40 -0.37 5.26 10.39
N ASP A 41 0.46 5.90 11.22
CA ASP A 41 0.82 5.40 12.54
C ASP A 41 -0.15 5.94 13.59
N TRP A 42 -1.06 5.08 14.02
CA TRP A 42 -2.06 5.40 15.04
C TRP A 42 -1.53 5.19 16.46
N ARG A 43 -0.30 4.69 16.64
CA ARG A 43 0.25 4.44 17.98
C ARG A 43 0.35 5.72 18.80
N GLY A 44 -0.04 5.65 20.06
CA GLY A 44 -0.15 6.83 20.93
C GLY A 44 -1.44 7.64 20.74
N SER A 45 -2.27 7.32 19.74
CA SER A 45 -3.64 7.83 19.65
C SER A 45 -4.57 7.03 20.57
N THR A 46 -5.76 7.56 20.86
CA THR A 46 -6.76 6.91 21.70
C THR A 46 -7.96 6.43 20.90
N ASP A 47 -8.55 5.31 21.30
CA ASP A 47 -9.84 4.85 20.80
C ASP A 47 -11.02 5.67 21.35
N LEU A 48 -12.25 5.25 21.04
CA LEU A 48 -13.49 5.90 21.49
C LEU A 48 -13.70 5.89 23.01
N PHE A 49 -12.96 5.07 23.76
CA PHE A 49 -13.05 4.93 25.21
C PHE A 49 -11.83 5.51 25.93
N GLY A 50 -10.92 6.16 25.21
CA GLY A 50 -9.71 6.76 25.75
C GLY A 50 -8.57 5.76 26.00
N VAL A 51 -8.65 4.55 25.44
CA VAL A 51 -7.58 3.55 25.53
C VAL A 51 -6.55 3.82 24.44
N GLU A 52 -5.27 3.86 24.81
CA GLU A 52 -4.18 4.07 23.86
C GLU A 52 -4.02 2.88 22.91
N LEU A 53 -3.82 3.17 21.62
CA LEU A 53 -3.57 2.16 20.59
C LEU A 53 -2.08 1.76 20.61
N GLU A 54 -1.79 0.51 20.96
CA GLU A 54 -0.40 -0.01 21.03
C GLU A 54 0.12 -0.54 19.68
N VAL A 55 -0.77 -1.07 18.83
CA VAL A 55 -0.42 -1.69 17.55
C VAL A 55 -1.42 -1.27 16.50
N ALA A 56 -1.12 -0.17 15.80
CA ALA A 56 -1.92 0.28 14.67
C ALA A 56 -1.04 1.05 13.70
N ASN A 57 -0.56 0.34 12.68
CA ASN A 57 0.19 0.92 11.56
C ASN A 57 -0.55 0.53 10.28
N GLU A 58 -1.42 1.43 9.82
CA GLU A 58 -2.34 1.22 8.71
C GLU A 58 -1.60 1.38 7.38
N ALA A 59 -1.77 0.43 6.45
CA ALA A 59 -1.09 0.44 5.16
C ALA A 59 -1.88 1.25 4.11
N VAL A 60 -2.00 2.56 4.33
CA VAL A 60 -2.92 3.45 3.58
C VAL A 60 -2.75 3.40 2.06
N VAL A 61 -1.51 3.22 1.56
CA VAL A 61 -1.25 3.17 0.11
C VAL A 61 -1.76 1.88 -0.53
N ASP A 62 -1.78 0.76 0.20
CA ASP A 62 -2.33 -0.51 -0.29
C ASP A 62 -3.87 -0.50 -0.27
N GLU A 63 -4.48 0.16 0.72
CA GLU A 63 -5.93 0.35 0.76
C GLU A 63 -6.40 1.21 -0.42
N ILE A 64 -5.69 2.30 -0.69
CA ILE A 64 -5.94 3.14 -1.87
C ILE A 64 -5.71 2.34 -3.16
N ALA A 65 -4.62 1.59 -3.26
CA ALA A 65 -4.31 0.79 -4.44
C ALA A 65 -5.39 -0.26 -4.73
N GLY A 66 -5.86 -0.96 -3.71
CA GLY A 66 -6.93 -1.96 -3.84
C GLY A 66 -8.23 -1.35 -4.36
N PHE A 67 -8.63 -0.19 -3.82
CA PHE A 67 -9.83 0.50 -4.29
C PHE A 67 -9.69 1.06 -5.71
N ALA A 68 -8.52 1.63 -6.04
CA ALA A 68 -8.24 2.11 -7.38
C ALA A 68 -8.31 0.96 -8.40
N ASN A 69 -7.71 -0.19 -8.08
CA ASN A 69 -7.72 -1.37 -8.96
C ASN A 69 -9.13 -1.89 -9.25
N PHE A 70 -10.04 -1.86 -8.27
CA PHE A 70 -11.46 -2.19 -8.49
C PHE A 70 -12.11 -1.30 -9.59
N LEU A 71 -11.75 -0.03 -9.67
CA LEU A 71 -12.25 0.90 -10.69
C LEU A 71 -11.52 0.75 -12.03
N MET A 72 -10.24 0.40 -12.00
CA MET A 72 -9.44 0.16 -13.22
C MET A 72 -9.91 -1.12 -13.94
N GLY A 73 -10.26 -2.15 -13.17
CA GLY A 73 -10.55 -3.49 -13.66
C GLY A 73 -9.29 -4.26 -14.05
N GLU A 74 -9.45 -5.57 -14.31
CA GLU A 74 -8.35 -6.49 -14.67
C GLU A 74 -8.31 -6.81 -16.18
N GLY A 75 -9.19 -6.18 -16.95
CA GLY A 75 -9.42 -6.48 -18.36
C GLY A 75 -9.02 -5.35 -19.30
N ASP A 76 -9.71 -5.27 -20.42
CA ASP A 76 -9.48 -4.31 -21.50
C ASP A 76 -10.26 -3.00 -21.35
N TRP A 77 -10.72 -2.68 -20.13
CA TRP A 77 -11.60 -1.52 -19.87
C TRP A 77 -10.94 -0.17 -20.20
N GLY A 78 -9.61 -0.13 -20.33
CA GLY A 78 -8.89 1.07 -20.76
C GLY A 78 -8.92 2.20 -19.72
N THR A 79 -9.07 1.86 -18.43
CA THR A 79 -9.08 2.81 -17.31
C THR A 79 -7.81 2.67 -16.46
N PRO A 80 -6.62 3.13 -16.93
CA PRO A 80 -5.36 2.90 -16.22
C PRO A 80 -5.08 3.92 -15.10
N VAL A 81 -5.92 4.92 -14.91
CA VAL A 81 -5.71 6.01 -13.94
C VAL A 81 -7.00 6.30 -13.21
N VAL A 82 -6.90 6.36 -11.88
CA VAL A 82 -7.97 6.74 -10.96
C VAL A 82 -7.52 7.97 -10.17
N VAL A 83 -8.42 8.94 -10.00
CA VAL A 83 -8.17 10.13 -9.18
C VAL A 83 -9.00 10.02 -7.91
N ILE A 84 -8.33 9.99 -6.77
CA ILE A 84 -8.94 10.00 -5.44
C ILE A 84 -8.72 11.38 -4.80
N ARG A 85 -9.73 11.90 -4.11
CA ARG A 85 -9.71 13.22 -3.46
C ARG A 85 -10.23 13.09 -2.03
N GLY A 86 -9.76 13.98 -1.15
CA GLY A 86 -10.19 14.02 0.25
C GLY A 86 -9.34 13.20 1.20
N VAL A 87 -8.10 12.87 0.79
CA VAL A 87 -7.15 12.02 1.52
C VAL A 87 -5.88 12.77 1.95
N ASP A 88 -5.98 14.10 2.08
CA ASP A 88 -4.83 14.99 2.29
C ASP A 88 -4.06 14.67 3.58
N MET A 89 -4.71 14.08 4.59
CA MET A 89 -4.11 13.68 5.86
C MET A 89 -3.02 12.61 5.75
N TYR A 90 -2.93 11.91 4.62
CA TYR A 90 -1.88 10.91 4.36
C TYR A 90 -0.69 11.48 3.56
N SER A 91 -0.73 12.78 3.21
CA SER A 91 0.35 13.42 2.46
C SER A 91 1.67 13.36 3.23
N GLY A 92 2.75 13.03 2.53
CA GLY A 92 4.04 12.85 3.16
C GLY A 92 5.17 12.63 2.17
N ASN A 93 6.32 12.19 2.67
CA ASN A 93 7.53 11.94 1.87
C ASN A 93 8.08 10.52 2.11
N GLY A 94 7.21 9.59 2.51
CA GLY A 94 7.54 8.18 2.66
C GLY A 94 8.07 7.54 1.38
N GLY A 95 8.78 6.42 1.56
CA GLY A 95 9.29 5.59 0.47
C GLY A 95 8.83 4.14 0.60
N MET A 96 8.75 3.44 -0.53
CA MET A 96 8.28 2.04 -0.56
C MET A 96 9.15 1.07 0.25
N ASP A 97 10.39 1.42 0.56
CA ASP A 97 11.26 0.62 1.44
C ASP A 97 10.65 0.41 2.84
N ALA A 98 9.78 1.32 3.29
CA ALA A 98 9.06 1.18 4.54
C ALA A 98 7.94 0.13 4.48
N MET A 99 7.39 -0.17 3.29
CA MET A 99 6.37 -1.21 3.10
C MET A 99 6.95 -2.61 3.09
N TYR A 100 8.09 -2.80 2.44
CA TYR A 100 8.67 -4.13 2.28
C TYR A 100 9.30 -4.62 3.58
N ARG A 101 8.86 -5.79 4.06
CA ARG A 101 9.51 -6.43 5.20
C ARG A 101 10.96 -6.77 4.86
N ARG A 102 11.86 -6.40 5.77
CA ARG A 102 13.27 -6.77 5.67
C ARG A 102 13.42 -8.30 5.69
N PRO A 103 14.39 -8.87 4.95
CA PRO A 103 14.61 -10.32 4.93
C PRO A 103 14.80 -10.93 6.33
N GLY A 104 15.42 -10.20 7.27
CA GLY A 104 15.61 -10.65 8.65
C GLY A 104 14.32 -10.80 9.45
N THR A 105 13.28 -10.03 9.13
CA THR A 105 12.01 -9.98 9.86
C THR A 105 10.88 -10.74 9.16
N ASP A 106 11.05 -11.12 7.91
CA ASP A 106 10.05 -11.87 7.15
C ASP A 106 10.17 -13.39 7.40
N VAL A 107 9.47 -13.86 8.43
CA VAL A 107 9.46 -15.29 8.80
C VAL A 107 8.81 -16.18 7.74
N ILE A 108 7.85 -15.66 6.98
CA ILE A 108 7.15 -16.42 5.93
C ILE A 108 8.09 -16.65 4.76
N ARG A 109 8.77 -15.59 4.29
CA ARG A 109 9.79 -15.71 3.25
C ARG A 109 10.88 -16.72 3.63
N LYS A 110 11.38 -16.67 4.86
CA LYS A 110 12.37 -17.64 5.36
C LYS A 110 11.86 -19.08 5.33
N ALA A 111 10.63 -19.31 5.78
CA ALA A 111 10.03 -20.64 5.75
C ALA A 111 9.89 -21.16 4.31
N LEU A 112 9.43 -20.33 3.38
CA LEU A 112 9.31 -20.70 1.97
C LEU A 112 10.66 -21.05 1.34
N GLN A 113 11.72 -20.28 1.64
CA GLN A 113 13.08 -20.59 1.18
C GLN A 113 13.57 -21.94 1.72
N TYR A 114 13.39 -22.19 3.02
CA TYR A 114 13.75 -23.47 3.64
C TYR A 114 13.06 -24.67 2.98
N TYR A 115 11.77 -24.56 2.67
CA TYR A 115 11.05 -25.64 2.01
C TYR A 115 11.43 -25.78 0.54
N LYS A 116 11.71 -24.68 -0.16
CA LYS A 116 12.21 -24.73 -1.53
C LYS A 116 13.53 -25.52 -1.60
N ASP A 117 14.48 -25.20 -0.73
CA ASP A 117 15.80 -25.84 -0.69
C ASP A 117 15.77 -27.33 -0.27
N LYS A 118 14.63 -27.81 0.24
CA LYS A 118 14.41 -29.22 0.61
C LYS A 118 13.70 -30.05 -0.47
N VAL A 119 13.01 -29.37 -1.38
CA VAL A 119 12.19 -30.00 -2.43
C VAL A 119 12.93 -30.00 -3.77
N GLU A 120 13.87 -29.07 -3.96
CA GLU A 120 14.93 -29.13 -4.99
C GLU A 120 16.08 -30.05 -4.55
#